data_AF-A0A3R9TT23-F1
#
_entry.id   AF-A0A3R9TT23-F1
#
_cell.length_a   1.000
_cell.length_b   1.000
_cell.length_c   1.000
_cell.angle_alpha   90.00
_cell.angle_beta   90.00
_cell.angle_gamma   90.00
#
_symmetry.space_group_name_H-M   'P 1'
#
loop_
_entity.id
_entity.type
_entity.pdbx_description
1 polymer ?
#
loop_
_entity_poly.entity_id
_entity_poly.type
_entity_poly.pdbx_seq_one_letter_code
_entity_poly.pdbx_strand_id
1 'polypeptide(L)'
;FDELQDSEILEAQRLLSMYEGVFVEPASAASIGGAIRDIKAGKIAEGSVIVCTVTGNGLKDPDTAIKQCADAVMLSIDATMDQVKDSILSNM
;
A
#
# COMPACT_ATOMS: atom_id res chain seq x y z
N PHE A 1 18.70 -5.95 1.07
CA PHE A 1 17.97 -7.04 0.43
C PHE A 1 18.53 -7.26 -0.97
N ASP A 2 18.54 -8.49 -1.51
CA ASP A 2 19.08 -8.76 -2.87
C ASP A 2 17.99 -8.69 -3.94
N GLU A 3 16.92 -9.48 -3.80
CA GLU A 3 15.78 -9.52 -4.73
C GLU A 3 14.45 -9.55 -3.97
N LEU A 4 13.35 -9.21 -4.64
CA LEU A 4 11.98 -9.35 -4.14
C LEU A 4 11.12 -9.99 -5.22
N GLN A 5 10.13 -10.76 -4.80
CA GLN A 5 9.07 -11.21 -5.69
C GLN A 5 8.11 -10.05 -5.98
N ASP A 6 7.50 -10.05 -7.16
CA ASP A 6 6.52 -9.02 -7.56
C ASP A 6 5.41 -8.85 -6.52
N SER A 7 4.93 -9.95 -5.93
CA SER A 7 3.90 -9.90 -4.87
C SER A 7 4.35 -9.13 -3.62
N GLU A 8 5.63 -9.25 -3.24
CA GLU A 8 6.18 -8.49 -2.10
C GLU A 8 6.27 -7.00 -2.43
N ILE A 9 6.60 -6.65 -3.67
CA ILE A 9 6.68 -5.27 -4.15
C ILE A 9 5.29 -4.63 -4.16
N LEU A 10 4.29 -5.32 -4.73
CA LEU A 10 2.91 -4.84 -4.79
C LEU A 10 2.30 -4.71 -3.39
N GLU A 11 2.59 -5.64 -2.48
CA GLU A 11 2.15 -5.52 -1.09
C GLU A 11 2.80 -4.31 -0.40
N ALA A 12 4.10 -4.07 -0.59
CA ALA A 12 4.77 -2.90 -0.02
C ALA A 12 4.17 -1.58 -0.55
N GLN A 13 3.87 -1.52 -1.85
CA GLN A 13 3.20 -0.38 -2.48
C GLN A 13 1.82 -0.12 -1.88
N ARG A 14 1.03 -1.19 -1.71
CA ARG A 14 -0.32 -1.15 -1.13
C ARG A 14 -0.28 -0.65 0.31
N LEU A 15 0.61 -1.21 1.14
CA LEU A 15 0.79 -0.80 2.54
C LEU A 15 1.17 0.68 2.64
N LEU A 16 2.12 1.15 1.83
CA LEU A 16 2.55 2.54 1.83
C LEU A 16 1.40 3.50 1.48
N SER A 17 0.56 3.11 0.53
CA SER A 17 -0.60 3.91 0.12
C SER A 17 -1.70 3.92 1.18
N MET A 18 -1.98 2.78 1.82
CA MET A 18 -3.06 2.64 2.79
C MET A 18 -2.75 3.27 4.15
N TYR A 19 -1.52 3.13 4.63
CA TYR A 19 -1.16 3.55 5.99
C TYR A 19 -0.46 4.90 6.04
N GLU A 20 0.28 5.28 4.99
CA GLU A 20 1.05 6.54 4.97
C GLU A 20 0.51 7.58 3.98
N GLY A 21 -0.44 7.20 3.12
CA GLY A 21 -0.96 8.08 2.07
C GLY A 21 0.08 8.44 1.00
N VAL A 22 1.14 7.65 0.85
CA VAL A 22 2.22 7.88 -0.13
C VAL A 22 2.07 6.90 -1.29
N PHE A 23 1.63 7.42 -2.44
CA PHE A 23 1.35 6.61 -3.63
C PHE A 23 2.50 6.65 -4.64
N VAL A 24 3.18 5.52 -4.81
CA VAL A 24 4.39 5.36 -5.65
C VAL A 24 4.19 4.31 -6.74
N GLU A 25 5.02 4.33 -7.78
CA GLU A 25 5.06 3.25 -8.78
C GLU A 25 5.60 1.94 -8.16
N PRO A 26 5.27 0.74 -8.68
CA PRO A 26 5.70 -0.53 -8.10
C PRO A 26 7.22 -0.63 -7.90
N ALA A 27 8.02 -0.24 -8.88
CA ALA A 27 9.49 -0.29 -8.78
C ALA A 27 10.04 0.54 -7.60
N SER A 28 9.39 1.66 -7.26
CA SER A 28 9.77 2.49 -6.11
C SER A 28 9.48 1.80 -4.77
N ALA A 29 8.46 0.94 -4.70
CA ALA A 29 8.10 0.21 -3.49
C ALA A 29 9.07 -0.91 -3.12
N ALA A 30 9.96 -1.33 -4.05
CA ALA A 30 10.94 -2.38 -3.79
C ALA A 30 11.90 -2.02 -2.63
N SER A 31 12.31 -0.76 -2.52
CA SER A 31 13.18 -0.30 -1.42
C SER A 31 12.49 -0.47 -0.05
N ILE A 32 11.19 -0.17 0.02
CA ILE A 32 10.36 -0.34 1.22
C ILE A 32 10.13 -1.82 1.53
N GLY A 33 9.71 -2.63 0.55
CA GLY A 33 9.47 -4.06 0.75
C GLY A 33 10.71 -4.79 1.24
N GLY A 34 11.86 -4.42 0.70
CA GLY A 34 13.15 -4.97 1.09
C GLY A 34 13.59 -4.54 2.49
N ALA A 35 13.35 -3.27 2.86
CA ALA A 35 13.55 -2.80 4.23
C ALA A 35 12.65 -3.53 5.23
N ILE A 36 11.36 -3.71 4.92
CA ILE A 36 10.41 -4.48 5.75
C ILE A 36 10.91 -5.90 5.95
N ARG A 37 11.39 -6.56 4.89
CA ARG A 37 11.93 -7.93 4.98
C ARG A 37 13.18 -8.00 5.84
N ASP A 38 14.13 -7.10 5.64
CA ASP A 38 15.38 -7.09 6.39
C ASP A 38 15.18 -6.71 7.87
N ILE A 39 14.20 -5.87 8.20
CA ILE A 39 13.76 -5.61 9.59
C ILE A 39 13.18 -6.90 10.21
N LYS A 40 12.23 -7.56 9.53
CA LYS A 40 11.63 -8.82 10.03
C LYS A 40 12.66 -9.94 10.21
N ALA A 41 13.70 -9.96 9.39
CA ALA A 41 14.81 -10.91 9.48
C ALA A 41 15.86 -10.53 10.53
N GLY A 42 15.71 -9.40 11.24
CA GLY A 42 16.64 -8.92 12.26
C GLY A 42 17.97 -8.38 11.72
N LYS A 43 18.07 -8.11 10.40
CA LYS A 43 19.27 -7.54 9.79
C LYS A 43 19.41 -6.04 10.02
N ILE A 44 18.29 -5.36 10.26
CA ILE A 44 18.25 -3.95 10.62
C ILE A 44 17.84 -3.86 12.08
N ALA A 45 18.68 -3.23 12.90
CA ALA A 45 18.46 -3.12 14.33
C ALA A 45 17.30 -2.19 14.67
N GLU A 46 16.57 -2.50 15.75
CA GLU A 46 15.54 -1.63 16.30
C GLU A 46 16.10 -0.24 16.65
N GLY A 47 15.32 0.81 16.40
CA GLY A 47 15.74 2.21 16.58
C GLY A 47 16.61 2.79 15.46
N SER A 48 16.93 2.02 14.42
CA SER A 48 17.65 2.52 13.25
C SER A 48 16.82 3.55 12.47
N VAL A 49 17.49 4.54 11.87
CA VAL A 49 16.88 5.48 10.91
C VAL A 49 17.21 5.03 9.51
N ILE A 50 16.18 4.82 8.68
CA ILE A 50 16.30 4.28 7.33
C ILE A 50 15.73 5.30 6.35
N VAL A 51 16.40 5.48 5.21
CA VAL A 51 15.89 6.26 4.08
C VAL A 51 15.63 5.32 2.91
N CYS A 52 14.38 5.28 2.45
CA CYS A 52 13.97 4.55 1.26
C CYS A 52 13.69 5.54 0.14
N THR A 53 14.46 5.48 -0.95
CA THR A 53 14.25 6.34 -2.12
C THR A 53 13.08 5.84 -2.95
N VAL A 54 12.20 6.76 -3.33
CA VAL A 54 11.11 6.54 -4.28
C VAL A 54 11.36 7.37 -5.52
N THR A 55 11.42 6.73 -6.69
CA THR A 55 11.85 7.34 -7.96
C THR A 55 10.68 7.83 -8.81
N GLY A 56 9.47 7.34 -8.56
CA GLY A 56 8.31 7.66 -9.39
C GLY A 56 7.00 7.68 -8.61
N ASN A 57 6.10 8.53 -9.10
CA ASN A 57 4.74 8.67 -8.60
C ASN A 57 3.86 7.51 -9.10
N GLY A 58 2.93 7.05 -8.27
CA GLY A 58 2.03 5.93 -8.60
C GLY A 58 1.10 6.18 -9.80
N LEU A 59 0.86 7.43 -10.18
CA LEU A 59 0.06 7.79 -11.36
C LEU A 59 0.70 7.40 -12.70
N LYS A 60 1.96 6.96 -12.71
CA LYS A 60 2.60 6.41 -13.91
C LYS A 60 2.05 5.05 -14.33
N ASP A 61 1.45 4.30 -13.40
CA ASP A 61 0.89 2.97 -13.65
C ASP A 61 -0.47 2.80 -12.94
N PRO A 62 -1.53 3.48 -13.45
CA PRO A 62 -2.85 3.42 -12.85
C PRO A 62 -3.50 2.03 -12.97
N ASP A 63 -3.15 1.25 -13.99
CA ASP A 63 -3.75 -0.07 -14.23
C ASP A 63 -3.36 -1.07 -13.13
N THR A 64 -2.09 -1.06 -12.71
CA THR A 64 -1.65 -1.88 -11.58
C THR A 64 -2.35 -1.47 -10.28
N ALA A 65 -2.54 -0.17 -10.06
CA ALA A 65 -3.25 0.32 -8.88
C ALA A 65 -4.72 -0.12 -8.87
N ILE A 66 -5.42 -0.06 -10.01
CA ILE A 66 -6.80 -0.53 -10.14
C ILE A 66 -6.88 -2.04 -9.87
N LYS A 67 -5.94 -2.84 -10.39
CA LYS A 67 -5.90 -4.29 -10.14
C LYS A 67 -5.71 -4.65 -8.67
N GLN A 68 -4.96 -3.84 -7.91
CA GLN A 68 -4.79 -4.05 -6.47
C GLN A 68 -6.07 -3.76 -5.67
N CYS A 69 -7.00 -2.99 -6.25
CA CYS A 69 -8.32 -2.75 -5.67
C CYS A 69 -9.36 -3.80 -6.10
N ALA A 70 -8.97 -4.93 -6.71
CA ALA A 70 -9.91 -5.95 -7.17
C ALA A 70 -10.81 -6.51 -6.04
N ASP A 71 -10.29 -6.55 -4.82
CA ASP A 71 -11.03 -7.00 -3.63
C ASP A 71 -11.73 -5.85 -2.89
N ALA A 72 -11.67 -4.62 -3.41
CA ALA A 72 -12.34 -3.47 -2.81
C ALA A 72 -13.86 -3.59 -2.96
N VAL A 73 -14.57 -3.43 -1.85
CA VAL A 73 -16.04 -3.52 -1.83
C VAL A 73 -16.63 -2.16 -2.19
N MET A 74 -17.21 -2.05 -3.39
CA MET A 74 -18.04 -0.91 -3.77
C MET A 74 -19.45 -1.12 -3.21
N LEU A 75 -19.82 -0.35 -2.19
CA LEU A 75 -21.15 -0.38 -1.60
C LEU A 75 -22.08 0.58 -2.35
N SER A 76 -23.12 0.04 -2.98
CA SER A 76 -24.20 0.82 -3.59
C SER A 76 -25.31 1.01 -2.56
N ILE A 77 -25.67 2.26 -2.27
CA ILE A 77 -26.67 2.61 -1.26
C ILE A 77 -27.64 3.66 -1.80
N ASP A 78 -28.84 3.73 -1.20
CA ASP A 78 -29.77 4.80 -1.52
C ASP A 78 -29.22 6.15 -1.04
N ALA A 79 -29.54 7.22 -1.76
CA ALA A 79 -29.12 8.59 -1.46
C ALA A 79 -29.90 9.18 -0.26
N THR A 80 -29.84 8.50 0.88
CA THR A 80 -30.47 8.89 2.15
C THR A 80 -29.42 8.99 3.25
N MET A 81 -29.63 9.92 4.20
CA MET A 81 -28.70 10.13 5.30
C MET A 81 -28.53 8.88 6.17
N ASP A 82 -29.60 8.12 6.38
CA ASP A 82 -29.57 6.91 7.20
C ASP A 82 -28.71 5.82 6.54
N GLN A 83 -28.89 5.55 5.26
CA GLN A 83 -28.08 4.57 4.52
C GLN A 83 -26.60 4.96 4.45
N VAL A 84 -26.29 6.24 4.29
CA VAL A 84 -24.90 6.75 4.32
C VAL A 84 -24.28 6.52 5.70
N LYS A 85 -25.01 6.86 6.77
CA LYS A 85 -24.52 6.72 8.14
C LYS A 85 -24.30 5.26 8.52
N ASP A 86 -25.26 4.39 8.24
CA ASP A 86 -25.17 2.96 8.56
C ASP A 86 -24.01 2.29 7.83
N SER A 87 -23.78 2.66 6.56
CA SER A 87 -22.68 2.10 5.75
C SER A 87 -21.30 2.49 6.25
N ILE A 88 -21.13 3.73 6.72
CA ILE A 88 -19.88 4.17 7.33
C ILE A 88 -19.66 3.44 8.66
N LEU A 89 -20.65 3.47 9.57
CA LEU A 89 -20.49 2.95 10.93
C LEU A 89 -20.36 1.43 11.02
N SER A 90 -20.89 0.68 10.04
CA SER A 90 -20.76 -0.78 9.98
C SER A 90 -19.43 -1.27 9.39
N ASN A 91 -18.67 -0.38 8.75
CA ASN A 91 -17.37 -0.69 8.11
C ASN A 91 -16.19 0.08 8.73
N MET A 92 -16.41 0.81 9.83
CA MET A 92 -15.37 1.34 10.70
C MET A 92 -14.88 0.27 11.68
#